data_AF-A0A0F2L6Q8-F1
#
_entry.id   AF-A0A0F2L6Q8-F1
#
_cell.length_a   1.000
_cell.length_b   1.000
_cell.length_c   1.000
_cell.angle_alpha   90.00
_cell.angle_beta   90.00
_cell.angle_gamma   90.00
#
_symmetry.space_group_name_H-M   'P 1'
#
loop_
_entity.id
_entity.type
_entity.pdbx_description
1 polymer ?
#
loop_
_entity_poly.entity_id
_entity_poly.type
_entity_poly.pdbx_seq_one_letter_code
_entity_poly.pdbx_strand_id
1 'polypeptide(L)'
;MDPIKALKYRYTRYCVNRAYVNIDTSNKPADFVNFLEDVIDELRDLEREFGEDLSKAESLFRTELMSKYNEVEERDKEIAKQLFLGILRNCLDIEEIAESKLGPVIKELIKSIEAE
;
A
#
# COMPACT_ATOMS: atom_id res chain seq x y z
N MET A 1 18.97 5.77 -6.49
CA MET A 1 18.01 6.41 -7.43
C MET A 1 17.29 7.52 -6.68
N ASP A 2 16.50 8.38 -7.33
CA ASP A 2 15.66 9.35 -6.61
C ASP A 2 14.43 8.62 -6.01
N PRO A 3 14.01 8.89 -4.76
CA PRO A 3 12.89 8.20 -4.11
C PRO A 3 11.56 8.33 -4.87
N ILE A 4 11.26 9.47 -5.47
CA ILE A 4 10.05 9.63 -6.30
C ILE A 4 10.14 8.79 -7.55
N LYS A 5 11.29 8.79 -8.24
CA LYS A 5 11.51 7.90 -9.40
C LYS A 5 11.39 6.43 -9.00
N ALA A 6 11.83 6.07 -7.80
CA ALA A 6 11.68 4.72 -7.27
C ALA A 6 10.21 4.35 -7.09
N LEU A 7 9.41 5.20 -6.44
CA LEU A 7 7.96 5.00 -6.31
C LEU A 7 7.28 4.87 -7.68
N LYS A 8 7.51 5.83 -8.58
CA LYS A 8 6.89 5.84 -9.93
C LYS A 8 7.18 4.60 -10.77
N TYR A 9 8.29 3.91 -10.50
CA TYR A 9 8.68 2.73 -11.25
C TYR A 9 8.30 1.42 -10.55
N ARG A 10 8.31 1.40 -9.21
CA ARG A 10 8.23 0.18 -8.42
C ARG A 10 6.97 0.07 -7.58
N TYR A 11 6.23 1.15 -7.31
CA TYR A 11 5.12 1.09 -6.38
C TYR A 11 4.05 0.09 -6.82
N THR A 12 3.51 0.21 -8.03
CA THR A 12 2.51 -0.75 -8.52
C THR A 12 3.12 -2.15 -8.69
N ARG A 13 4.27 -2.22 -9.37
CA ARG A 13 4.86 -3.49 -9.82
C ARG A 13 5.43 -4.33 -8.68
N TYR A 14 6.08 -3.68 -7.72
CA TYR A 14 6.82 -4.31 -6.64
C TYR A 14 6.08 -4.21 -5.31
N CYS A 15 5.40 -3.11 -5.00
CA CYS A 15 4.76 -2.95 -3.71
C CYS A 15 3.34 -3.52 -3.68
N VAL A 16 2.48 -3.05 -4.58
CA VAL A 16 1.06 -3.44 -4.65
C VAL A 16 0.91 -4.86 -5.18
N ASN A 17 1.40 -5.15 -6.39
CA ASN A 17 1.19 -6.46 -7.02
C ASN A 17 1.81 -7.61 -6.24
N ARG A 18 2.99 -7.38 -5.62
CA ARG A 18 3.63 -8.40 -4.79
C ARG A 18 2.89 -8.62 -3.48
N ALA A 19 2.30 -7.59 -2.88
CA ALA A 19 1.46 -7.79 -1.70
C ALA A 19 0.20 -8.59 -2.08
N TYR A 20 -0.48 -8.18 -3.15
CA TYR A 20 -1.73 -8.78 -3.59
C TYR A 20 -1.60 -10.25 -3.97
N VAL A 21 -0.55 -10.64 -4.70
CA VAL A 21 -0.35 -12.05 -5.10
C VAL A 21 -0.16 -13.01 -3.92
N ASN A 22 0.17 -12.49 -2.73
CA ASN A 22 0.31 -13.28 -1.51
C ASN A 22 -0.98 -13.34 -0.67
N ILE A 23 -2.07 -12.70 -1.11
CA ILE A 23 -3.36 -12.76 -0.42
C ILE A 23 -4.11 -14.02 -0.81
N ASP A 24 -4.51 -14.81 0.18
CA ASP A 24 -5.37 -15.97 -0.03
C ASP A 24 -6.85 -15.55 -0.01
N THR A 25 -7.47 -15.58 -1.19
CA THR A 25 -8.89 -15.31 -1.39
C THR A 25 -9.71 -16.57 -1.65
N SER A 26 -9.12 -17.77 -1.57
CA SER A 26 -9.75 -19.03 -1.98
C SER A 26 -11.02 -19.38 -1.21
N ASN A 27 -11.16 -18.88 0.02
CA ASN A 27 -12.31 -19.08 0.88
C ASN A 27 -13.25 -17.85 0.97
N LYS A 28 -13.03 -16.82 0.14
CA LYS A 28 -13.78 -15.57 0.17
C LYS A 28 -14.96 -15.60 -0.81
N PRO A 29 -16.07 -14.93 -0.50
CA PRO A 29 -17.19 -14.83 -1.42
C PRO A 29 -16.80 -14.00 -2.65
N ALA A 30 -17.40 -14.30 -3.81
CA ALA A 30 -17.09 -13.62 -5.07
C ALA A 30 -17.26 -12.09 -5.01
N ASP A 31 -18.28 -11.60 -4.27
CA ASP A 31 -18.49 -10.17 -4.01
C ASP A 31 -17.26 -9.53 -3.35
N PHE A 32 -16.73 -10.16 -2.29
CA PHE A 32 -15.53 -9.67 -1.61
C PHE A 32 -14.31 -9.69 -2.54
N VAL A 33 -14.16 -10.73 -3.37
CA VAL A 33 -13.05 -10.82 -4.32
C VAL A 33 -13.12 -9.67 -5.35
N ASN A 34 -14.30 -9.42 -5.93
CA ASN A 34 -14.49 -8.30 -6.87
C ASN A 34 -14.21 -6.95 -6.20
N PHE A 35 -14.73 -6.74 -4.99
CA PHE A 35 -14.43 -5.54 -4.20
C PHE A 35 -12.93 -5.38 -3.97
N LEU A 36 -12.22 -6.45 -3.64
CA LEU A 36 -10.78 -6.39 -3.42
C LEU A 36 -10.05 -6.06 -4.73
N GLU A 37 -10.46 -6.62 -5.86
CA GLU A 37 -9.91 -6.27 -7.18
C GLU A 37 -10.08 -4.79 -7.50
N ASP A 38 -11.26 -4.21 -7.24
CA ASP A 38 -11.51 -2.78 -7.41
C ASP A 38 -10.56 -1.93 -6.53
N VAL A 39 -10.42 -2.29 -5.25
CA VAL A 39 -9.48 -1.63 -4.33
C VAL A 39 -8.04 -1.73 -4.83
N ILE A 40 -7.63 -2.88 -5.35
CA ILE A 40 -6.27 -3.06 -5.89
C ILE A 40 -6.05 -2.16 -7.10
N ASP A 41 -7.02 -2.00 -7.99
CA ASP A 41 -6.90 -1.12 -9.15
C ASP A 41 -6.80 0.35 -8.73
N GLU A 42 -7.58 0.79 -7.75
CA GLU A 42 -7.43 2.13 -7.17
C GLU A 42 -6.07 2.33 -6.50
N LEU A 43 -5.58 1.32 -5.77
CA LEU A 43 -4.26 1.34 -5.16
C LEU A 43 -3.15 1.44 -6.19
N ARG A 44 -3.27 0.79 -7.35
CA ARG A 44 -2.32 0.89 -8.47
C ARG A 44 -2.34 2.28 -9.09
N ASP A 45 -3.51 2.89 -9.20
CA ASP A 45 -3.67 4.22 -9.78
C ASP A 45 -3.00 5.33 -8.95
N LEU A 46 -2.80 5.11 -7.64
CA LEU A 46 -1.99 6.03 -6.80
C LEU A 46 -0.58 6.28 -7.35
N GLU A 47 -0.01 5.35 -8.14
CA GLU A 47 1.29 5.54 -8.81
C GLU A 47 1.33 6.80 -9.68
N ARG A 48 0.20 7.12 -10.33
CA ARG A 48 0.05 8.27 -11.22
C ARG A 48 -0.04 9.59 -10.45
N GLU A 49 -0.47 9.53 -9.19
CA GLU A 49 -0.66 10.67 -8.31
C GLU A 49 0.63 11.07 -7.57
N PHE A 50 1.69 10.26 -7.66
CA PHE A 50 3.00 10.66 -7.16
C PHE A 50 3.50 11.88 -7.94
N GLY A 51 3.53 13.02 -7.25
CA GLY A 51 4.04 14.28 -7.78
C GLY A 51 5.56 14.27 -7.95
N GLU A 52 6.14 15.46 -8.03
CA GLU A 52 7.60 15.64 -8.04
C GLU A 52 8.19 15.75 -6.63
N ASP A 53 7.36 16.01 -5.60
CA ASP A 53 7.76 16.07 -4.20
C ASP A 53 7.23 14.86 -3.42
N LEU A 54 8.13 14.27 -2.63
CA LEU A 54 7.83 13.23 -1.63
C LEU A 54 6.76 13.63 -0.62
N SER A 55 6.51 14.91 -0.36
CA SER A 55 5.43 15.36 0.53
C SER A 55 4.05 14.95 0.00
N LYS A 56 3.88 14.92 -1.34
CA LYS A 56 2.65 14.43 -1.96
C LYS A 56 2.51 12.92 -1.77
N ALA A 57 3.59 12.16 -1.90
CA ALA A 57 3.60 10.72 -1.62
C ALA A 57 3.27 10.44 -0.15
N GLU A 58 3.86 11.18 0.79
CA GLU A 58 3.51 11.09 2.21
C GLU A 58 2.01 11.31 2.44
N SER A 59 1.43 12.36 1.85
CA SER A 59 -0.01 12.62 1.95
C SER A 59 -0.83 11.42 1.44
N LEU A 60 -0.50 10.88 0.26
CA LEU A 60 -1.23 9.76 -0.33
C LEU A 60 -1.18 8.50 0.55
N PHE A 61 -0.03 8.24 1.19
CA PHE A 61 0.12 7.12 2.11
C PHE A 61 -0.67 7.34 3.40
N ARG A 62 -0.74 8.56 3.93
CA ARG A 62 -1.50 8.87 5.15
C ARG A 62 -3.01 8.97 4.92
N THR A 63 -3.45 9.36 3.73
CA THR A 63 -4.87 9.57 3.42
C THR A 63 -5.42 8.41 2.59
N GLU A 64 -5.09 8.36 1.30
CA GLU A 64 -5.72 7.45 0.34
C GLU A 64 -5.45 5.99 0.71
N LEU A 65 -4.19 5.64 0.97
CA LEU A 65 -3.81 4.27 1.33
C LEU A 65 -4.51 3.84 2.64
N MET A 66 -4.52 4.70 3.66
CA MET A 66 -5.17 4.36 4.94
C MET A 66 -6.70 4.34 4.84
N SER A 67 -7.30 5.16 3.97
CA SER A 67 -8.74 5.07 3.67
C SER A 67 -9.08 3.69 3.11
N LYS A 68 -8.30 3.22 2.13
CA LYS A 68 -8.50 1.89 1.53
C LYS A 68 -8.23 0.77 2.53
N TYR A 69 -7.27 0.95 3.44
CA TYR A 69 -7.07 0.01 4.55
C TYR A 69 -8.34 -0.13 5.39
N ASN A 70 -8.92 0.98 5.83
CA ASN A 70 -10.14 0.98 6.64
C ASN A 70 -11.33 0.34 5.89
N GLU A 71 -11.50 0.68 4.60
CA GLU A 71 -12.56 0.10 3.75
C GLU A 71 -12.46 -1.43 3.64
N VAL A 72 -11.23 -1.97 3.51
CA VAL A 72 -11.02 -3.42 3.48
C VAL A 72 -11.16 -4.02 4.87
N GLU A 73 -10.66 -3.35 5.92
CA GLU A 73 -10.72 -3.84 7.30
C GLU A 73 -12.17 -4.03 7.78
N GLU A 74 -13.07 -3.12 7.43
CA GLU A 74 -14.50 -3.22 7.75
C GLU A 74 -15.14 -4.52 7.25
N ARG A 75 -14.59 -5.10 6.18
CA ARG A 75 -15.07 -6.36 5.57
C ARG A 75 -14.26 -7.56 5.99
N ASP A 76 -12.93 -7.42 6.03
CA ASP A 76 -12.00 -8.48 6.38
C ASP A 76 -10.69 -7.93 6.95
N LYS A 77 -10.63 -7.87 8.28
CA LYS A 77 -9.48 -7.37 9.03
C LYS A 77 -8.18 -8.10 8.73
N GLU A 78 -8.22 -9.41 8.55
CA GLU A 78 -7.01 -10.20 8.31
C GLU A 78 -6.43 -9.90 6.93
N ILE A 79 -7.28 -9.88 5.88
CA ILE A 79 -6.85 -9.51 4.54
C ILE A 79 -6.36 -8.07 4.49
N ALA A 80 -7.04 -7.13 5.16
CA ALA A 80 -6.61 -5.75 5.24
C ALA A 80 -5.20 -5.64 5.83
N LYS A 81 -4.95 -6.28 6.98
CA LYS A 81 -3.62 -6.27 7.60
C LYS A 81 -2.57 -6.90 6.70
N GLN A 82 -2.83 -8.09 6.16
CA GLN A 82 -1.87 -8.78 5.31
C GLN A 82 -1.51 -7.96 4.06
N LEU A 83 -2.51 -7.41 3.37
CA LEU A 83 -2.31 -6.64 2.15
C LEU A 83 -1.55 -5.35 2.43
N PHE A 84 -2.03 -4.52 3.35
CA PHE A 84 -1.48 -3.18 3.55
C PHE A 84 -0.12 -3.22 4.26
N LEU A 85 0.11 -4.14 5.20
CA LEU A 85 1.46 -4.38 5.73
C LEU A 85 2.39 -4.89 4.64
N GLY A 86 1.90 -5.76 3.74
CA GLY A 86 2.65 -6.22 2.57
C GLY A 86 3.09 -5.06 1.68
N ILE A 87 2.18 -4.16 1.33
CA ILE A 87 2.46 -2.98 0.50
C ILE A 87 3.52 -2.10 1.17
N LEU A 88 3.29 -1.73 2.43
CA LEU A 88 4.17 -0.83 3.18
C LEU A 88 5.58 -1.43 3.38
N ARG A 89 5.67 -2.73 3.70
CA ARG A 89 6.95 -3.42 3.85
C ARG A 89 7.68 -3.54 2.51
N ASN A 90 6.99 -3.87 1.42
CA ASN A 90 7.59 -3.87 0.09
C ASN A 90 8.08 -2.46 -0.31
N CYS A 91 7.39 -1.39 0.09
CA CYS A 91 7.90 -0.03 -0.10
C CYS A 91 9.21 0.22 0.68
N LEU A 92 9.32 -0.28 1.91
CA LEU A 92 10.55 -0.16 2.72
C LEU A 92 11.69 -1.06 2.24
N ASP A 93 11.44 -2.12 1.49
CA ASP A 93 12.49 -2.92 0.85
C ASP A 93 13.23 -2.13 -0.23
N ILE A 94 12.64 -1.03 -0.72
CA ILE A 94 13.29 -0.13 -1.67
C ILE A 94 14.19 0.83 -0.89
N GLU A 95 15.51 0.65 -1.03
CA GLU A 95 16.55 1.43 -0.33
C GLU A 95 16.31 2.94 -0.41
N GLU A 96 15.99 3.45 -1.61
CA GLU A 96 15.70 4.88 -1.80
C GLU A 96 14.54 5.39 -0.94
N ILE A 97 13.53 4.55 -0.70
CA ILE A 97 12.38 4.91 0.12
C ILE A 97 12.72 4.81 1.60
N ALA A 98 13.38 3.72 2.00
CA ALA A 98 13.78 3.46 3.38
C ALA A 98 14.66 4.56 3.97
N GLU A 99 15.57 5.11 3.15
CA GLU A 99 16.52 6.16 3.54
C GLU A 99 15.95 7.59 3.35
N SER A 100 14.79 7.73 2.71
CA SER A 100 14.13 9.02 2.51
C SER A 100 13.29 9.45 3.73
N LYS A 101 12.77 10.69 3.67
CA LYS A 101 11.77 11.18 4.63
C LYS A 101 10.49 10.33 4.69
N LEU A 102 10.20 9.54 3.65
CA LEU A 102 9.03 8.66 3.61
C LEU A 102 9.24 7.37 4.42
N GLY A 103 10.49 6.92 4.63
CA GLY A 103 10.78 5.71 5.39
C GLY A 103 10.23 5.73 6.83
N PRO A 104 10.49 6.78 7.62
CA PRO A 104 9.90 6.94 8.95
C PRO A 104 8.36 6.98 8.95
N VAL A 105 7.76 7.66 7.96
CA VAL A 105 6.30 7.72 7.79
C VAL A 105 5.72 6.34 7.58
N ILE A 106 6.30 5.54 6.68
CA ILE A 106 5.83 4.18 6.41
C ILE A 106 5.96 3.30 7.66
N LYS A 107 7.06 3.43 8.41
CA LYS A 107 7.25 2.70 9.68
C LYS A 107 6.20 3.07 10.73
N GLU A 108 5.78 4.34 10.78
CA GLU A 108 4.69 4.80 11.64
C GLU A 108 3.36 4.14 11.24
N LEU A 109 3.02 4.14 9.94
CA LEU A 109 1.80 3.52 9.43
C LEU A 109 1.75 2.01 9.70
N ILE A 110 2.88 1.31 9.52
CA ILE A 110 3.00 -0.11 9.88
C ILE A 110 2.66 -0.33 11.35
N LYS A 111 3.22 0.48 12.26
CA LYS A 111 2.95 0.36 13.69
C LYS A 111 1.48 0.62 14.03
N SER A 112 0.84 1.57 13.35
CA SER A 112 -0.58 1.84 13.53
C SER A 112 -1.41 0.60 13.18
N ILE A 113 -1.20 0.00 12.00
CA ILE A 113 -1.92 -1.21 11.56
C ILE A 113 -1.62 -2.42 12.47
N GLU A 114 -0.38 -2.56 12.94
CA GLU A 114 0.01 -3.64 13.86
C GLU A 114 -0.60 -3.50 15.26
N ALA A 115 -0.93 -2.28 15.69
CA ALA A 115 -1.49 -2.00 17.02
C ALA A 115 -3.00 -2.25 17.14
N GLU A 116 -3.72 -2.35 16.02
CA GLU A 116 -5.17 -2.62 15.98
C GLU A 116 -5.51 -4.10 16.20
#